data_AF-A0A9W8ME11-F1
#
_entry.id   AF-A0A9W8ME11-F1
#
_cell.length_a   1.000
_cell.length_b   1.000
_cell.length_c   1.000
_cell.angle_alpha   90.00
_cell.angle_beta   90.00
_cell.angle_gamma   90.00
#
_symmetry.space_group_name_H-M   'P 1'
#
loop_
_entity.id
_entity.type
_entity.pdbx_description
1 polymer ?
#
loop_
_entity_poly.entity_id
_entity_poly.type
_entity_poly.pdbx_seq_one_letter_code
_entity_poly.pdbx_strand_id
1 'polypeptide(L)'
;MVSKPFALLTALLFTLGSLSTSFAFPNLQAPNRNLLRRQEAEGSTASQAGGGRPIQPVDAPPPPGPLSFTGTKLVNDRDHPWRPLRSGDQRGPCPGLNTLASHGYLPRDGVATPTQLINAIQEGFNFDHTAAVSATYLGHILNGNLVTDLLSIGGKTPKTGPPPPAPAHAGGLNVHGTFEGDAGLTRADDFFGDNHSFNQTLFDKLVDFSNRYGGGFYNLTVAGELRYSRIQDSIATNPQFSFKNVRFLTAYGETVFPINLFVDGRQTERKLSMDHAAAFFRDMRFPPDFHRAAKPSSAEGVAEVITAHPWLPGGNADGQINNYVVDPTSADFTDPCSLHRFVLGSVQELYPNPTGILRRNLIKNINYWYTAAFAPAGCPEILPYGQL
;
A
#
# COMPACT_ATOMS: atom_id res chain seq x y z
N MET A 1 -10.64 22.88 20.57
CA MET A 1 -11.85 22.13 20.99
C MET A 1 -13.02 22.60 20.14
N VAL A 2 -13.38 21.85 19.11
CA VAL A 2 -14.55 22.14 18.26
C VAL A 2 -15.62 21.12 18.60
N SER A 3 -16.80 21.61 18.98
CA SER A 3 -17.88 20.82 19.59
C SER A 3 -18.67 20.00 18.56
N LYS A 4 -19.24 18.89 19.06
CA LYS A 4 -19.88 17.77 18.36
C LYS A 4 -21.20 17.97 17.56
N PRO A 5 -21.85 19.14 17.35
CA PRO A 5 -23.08 19.18 16.54
C PRO A 5 -22.98 20.05 15.29
N PHE A 6 -22.09 19.72 14.34
CA PHE A 6 -22.10 20.32 12.98
C PHE A 6 -22.07 19.29 11.85
N ALA A 7 -22.05 17.98 12.16
CA ALA A 7 -21.93 16.89 11.18
C ALA A 7 -23.27 16.19 10.85
N LEU A 8 -24.40 16.82 11.14
CA LEU A 8 -25.74 16.21 11.02
C LEU A 8 -26.73 17.14 10.34
N LEU A 9 -26.37 17.70 9.18
CA LEU A 9 -27.35 18.33 8.29
C LEU A 9 -26.83 18.46 6.84
N THR A 10 -26.72 17.34 6.12
CA THR A 10 -26.71 17.33 4.63
C THR A 10 -26.97 15.91 4.13
N ALA A 11 -28.15 15.38 4.46
CA ALA A 11 -28.70 14.18 3.85
C ALA A 11 -30.20 14.35 3.70
N LEU A 12 -30.61 15.32 2.88
CA LEU A 12 -31.92 15.36 2.21
C LEU A 12 -31.89 16.57 1.28
N LEU A 13 -31.83 16.35 -0.05
CA LEU A 13 -32.70 17.00 -1.05
C LEU A 13 -32.24 16.65 -2.48
N PHE A 14 -33.17 16.00 -3.19
CA PHE A 14 -33.44 16.01 -4.63
C PHE A 14 -32.65 15.15 -5.61
N THR A 15 -33.30 14.04 -5.94
CA THR A 15 -33.48 13.48 -7.28
C THR A 15 -34.25 14.44 -8.21
N LEU A 16 -33.71 14.65 -9.42
CA LEU A 16 -34.35 14.89 -10.75
C LEU A 16 -33.68 16.04 -11.52
N GLY A 17 -33.26 15.77 -12.76
CA GLY A 17 -33.04 16.81 -13.77
C GLY A 17 -31.80 16.60 -14.63
N SER A 18 -31.95 15.82 -15.70
CA SER A 18 -31.10 15.87 -16.89
C SER A 18 -31.15 17.25 -17.55
N LEU A 19 -29.99 17.84 -17.88
CA LEU A 19 -29.77 18.67 -19.07
C LEU A 19 -28.27 18.99 -19.24
N SER A 20 -27.75 18.67 -20.43
CA SER A 20 -26.43 19.04 -20.90
C SER A 20 -26.30 20.56 -21.06
N THR A 21 -25.14 21.11 -20.66
CA THR A 21 -24.45 22.18 -21.42
C THR A 21 -22.95 22.12 -21.12
N SER A 22 -22.17 22.09 -22.20
CA SER A 22 -20.73 22.32 -22.23
C SER A 22 -20.38 23.66 -21.58
N PHE A 23 -19.21 23.77 -20.94
CA PHE A 23 -18.17 24.80 -21.20
C PHE A 23 -16.95 24.61 -20.28
N ALA A 24 -15.78 24.61 -20.92
CA ALA A 24 -14.46 25.02 -20.43
C ALA A 24 -13.89 24.39 -19.14
N PHE A 25 -12.95 23.47 -19.31
CA PHE A 25 -11.93 23.15 -18.30
C PHE A 25 -10.87 24.26 -18.25
N PRO A 26 -10.66 24.94 -17.11
CA PRO A 26 -9.39 25.62 -16.87
C PRO A 26 -8.37 24.60 -16.34
N ASN A 27 -7.17 24.65 -16.92
CA ASN A 27 -5.94 23.94 -16.56
C ASN A 27 -5.80 23.64 -15.06
N LEU A 28 -5.90 22.36 -14.69
CA LEU A 28 -5.37 21.83 -13.43
C LEU A 28 -3.91 21.45 -13.67
N GLN A 29 -3.02 22.41 -13.46
CA GLN A 29 -1.58 22.19 -13.40
C GLN A 29 -1.09 22.70 -12.05
N ALA A 30 -1.26 21.87 -11.01
CA ALA A 30 -0.54 22.00 -9.76
C ALA A 30 0.59 20.95 -9.79
N PRO A 31 1.86 21.35 -9.98
CA PRO A 31 2.96 20.40 -10.11
C PRO A 31 3.31 19.77 -8.75
N ASN A 32 3.36 18.43 -8.69
CA ASN A 32 3.76 17.68 -7.50
C ASN A 32 5.30 17.61 -7.35
N ARG A 33 5.97 18.76 -7.53
CA ARG A 33 7.43 18.87 -7.74
C ARG A 33 8.30 18.53 -6.52
N ASN A 34 7.74 18.40 -5.33
CA ASN A 34 8.53 18.29 -4.10
C ASN A 34 8.66 16.86 -3.54
N LEU A 35 7.88 15.88 -4.02
CA LEU A 35 7.92 14.51 -3.48
C LEU A 35 9.05 13.63 -4.09
N LEU A 36 9.54 13.97 -5.29
CA LEU A 36 10.46 13.11 -6.04
C LEU A 36 11.96 13.44 -5.85
N ARG A 37 12.29 14.57 -5.19
CA ARG A 37 13.66 15.11 -5.22
C ARG A 37 14.64 14.50 -4.22
N ARG A 38 14.17 13.81 -3.17
CA ARG A 38 15.04 13.37 -2.06
C ARG A 38 15.72 12.03 -2.27
N GLN A 39 15.16 11.13 -3.09
CA GLN A 39 15.75 9.81 -3.35
C GLN A 39 16.73 9.79 -4.55
N GLU A 40 16.90 10.92 -5.26
CA GLU A 40 17.82 11.03 -6.41
C GLU A 40 19.31 11.14 -6.01
N ALA A 41 19.63 11.35 -4.73
CA ALA A 41 20.98 11.75 -4.31
C ALA A 41 21.97 10.59 -4.00
N GLU A 42 21.54 9.33 -3.91
CA GLU A 42 22.43 8.24 -3.43
C GLU A 42 22.67 7.09 -4.44
N GLY A 43 22.30 7.24 -5.71
CA GLY A 43 22.30 6.14 -6.68
C GLY A 43 23.47 6.06 -7.68
N SER A 44 24.48 6.92 -7.61
CA SER A 44 25.45 7.09 -8.72
C SER A 44 26.81 6.39 -8.54
N THR A 45 26.87 5.17 -8.00
CA THR A 45 27.99 4.24 -8.28
C THR A 45 27.66 2.84 -7.77
N ALA A 46 27.16 1.96 -8.65
CA ALA A 46 27.23 0.52 -8.41
C ALA A 46 27.56 -0.20 -9.72
N SER A 47 28.78 -0.71 -9.78
CA SER A 47 29.34 -1.50 -10.87
C SER A 47 28.51 -2.76 -11.16
N GLN A 48 28.31 -3.05 -12.45
CA GLN A 48 27.80 -4.33 -12.91
C GLN A 48 28.77 -5.45 -12.53
N ALA A 49 28.49 -6.16 -11.44
CA ALA A 49 29.13 -7.42 -11.11
C ALA A 49 28.04 -8.41 -10.67
N GLY A 50 27.54 -9.19 -11.62
CA GLY A 50 26.58 -10.27 -11.37
C GLY A 50 26.21 -10.97 -12.66
N GLY A 51 26.80 -12.15 -12.90
CA GLY A 51 26.59 -13.00 -14.08
C GLY A 51 25.20 -13.65 -14.14
N GLY A 52 24.14 -12.85 -14.15
CA GLY A 52 22.78 -13.27 -14.49
C GLY A 52 22.51 -13.13 -15.99
N ARG A 53 21.65 -13.99 -16.55
CA ARG A 53 21.11 -13.78 -17.91
C ARG A 53 20.50 -12.36 -18.00
N PRO A 54 20.61 -11.66 -19.15
CA PRO A 54 20.00 -10.35 -19.29
C PRO A 54 18.49 -10.47 -19.08
N ILE A 55 17.95 -9.73 -18.11
CA ILE A 55 16.51 -9.64 -17.87
C ILE A 55 15.88 -9.02 -19.13
N GLN A 56 15.03 -9.78 -19.80
CA GLN A 56 14.42 -9.38 -21.07
C GLN A 56 13.14 -8.56 -20.84
N PRO A 57 12.77 -7.70 -21.79
CA PRO A 57 11.45 -7.09 -21.80
C PRO A 57 10.34 -8.15 -21.83
N VAL A 58 9.28 -7.94 -21.06
CA VAL A 58 8.14 -8.85 -20.92
C VAL A 58 6.86 -8.13 -21.36
N ASP A 59 6.01 -8.80 -22.14
CA ASP A 59 4.64 -8.31 -22.35
C ASP A 59 3.77 -8.69 -21.14
N ALA A 60 3.32 -7.71 -20.36
CA ALA A 60 2.70 -7.95 -19.05
C ALA A 60 1.46 -8.87 -19.16
N PRO A 61 1.38 -10.00 -18.45
CA PRO A 61 0.22 -10.88 -18.51
C PRO A 61 -0.99 -10.27 -17.76
N PRO A 62 -2.23 -10.72 -18.05
CA PRO A 62 -3.38 -10.36 -17.23
C PRO A 62 -3.23 -10.89 -15.79
N PRO A 63 -3.87 -10.25 -14.79
CA PRO A 63 -3.85 -10.75 -13.42
C PRO A 63 -4.43 -12.17 -13.32
N PRO A 64 -3.90 -13.01 -12.41
CA PRO A 64 -4.52 -14.30 -12.12
C PRO A 64 -5.92 -14.10 -11.52
N GLY A 65 -6.79 -15.10 -11.66
CA GLY A 65 -8.13 -15.09 -11.08
C GLY A 65 -8.16 -15.36 -9.57
N PRO A 66 -9.36 -15.36 -8.96
CA PRO A 66 -9.54 -15.73 -7.55
C PRO A 66 -9.20 -17.20 -7.30
N LEU A 67 -8.87 -17.53 -6.05
CA LEU A 67 -8.64 -18.93 -5.66
C LEU A 67 -9.91 -19.77 -5.81
N SER A 68 -9.74 -21.02 -6.24
CA SER A 68 -10.81 -22.02 -6.26
C SER A 68 -11.19 -22.48 -4.84
N PHE A 69 -10.21 -22.61 -3.95
CA PHE A 69 -10.43 -22.91 -2.54
C PHE A 69 -10.12 -21.69 -1.68
N THR A 70 -11.13 -21.20 -0.98
CA THR A 70 -11.08 -19.99 -0.15
C THR A 70 -11.31 -20.27 1.33
N GLY A 71 -11.28 -21.55 1.73
CA GLY A 71 -11.37 -21.93 3.13
C GLY A 71 -10.03 -21.80 3.89
N THR A 72 -10.11 -22.05 5.20
CA THR A 72 -8.92 -22.16 6.05
C THR A 72 -8.09 -23.38 5.66
N LYS A 73 -6.77 -23.23 5.67
CA LYS A 73 -5.79 -24.31 5.50
C LYS A 73 -4.48 -23.95 6.17
N LEU A 74 -3.70 -24.96 6.54
CA LEU A 74 -2.34 -24.78 7.00
C LEU A 74 -1.51 -24.09 5.91
N VAL A 75 -0.82 -23.01 6.28
CA VAL A 75 0.08 -22.25 5.37
C VAL A 75 1.50 -22.15 5.89
N ASN A 76 1.72 -22.44 7.18
CA ASN A 76 3.04 -22.77 7.70
C ASN A 76 3.29 -24.27 7.57
N ASP A 77 3.41 -24.74 6.32
CA ASP A 77 3.54 -26.15 5.97
C ASP A 77 4.99 -26.53 5.59
N ARG A 78 5.19 -27.81 5.22
CA ARG A 78 6.50 -28.35 4.83
C ARG A 78 7.05 -27.74 3.55
N ASP A 79 6.18 -27.30 2.65
CA ASP A 79 6.56 -26.77 1.33
C ASP A 79 6.87 -25.26 1.42
N HIS A 80 6.37 -24.58 2.45
CA HIS A 80 6.58 -23.16 2.74
C HIS A 80 7.30 -22.91 4.09
N PRO A 81 8.48 -23.49 4.35
CA PRO A 81 9.18 -23.29 5.61
C PRO A 81 9.75 -21.88 5.69
N TRP A 82 9.75 -21.29 6.90
CA TRP A 82 10.47 -20.05 7.16
C TRP A 82 11.98 -20.24 6.94
N ARG A 83 12.65 -19.25 6.37
CA ARG A 83 14.11 -19.20 6.27
C ARG A 83 14.63 -17.81 6.60
N PRO A 84 15.80 -17.70 7.25
CA PRO A 84 16.42 -16.41 7.53
C PRO A 84 16.82 -15.71 6.23
N LEU A 85 16.95 -14.39 6.30
CA LEU A 85 17.40 -13.56 5.18
C LEU A 85 18.84 -13.91 4.77
N ARG A 86 19.08 -13.87 3.46
CA ARG A 86 20.41 -13.94 2.86
C ARG A 86 20.84 -12.55 2.41
N SER A 87 22.14 -12.40 2.17
CA SER A 87 22.69 -11.17 1.60
C SER A 87 22.00 -10.84 0.28
N GLY A 88 21.43 -9.63 0.18
CA GLY A 88 20.74 -9.14 -1.01
C GLY A 88 19.25 -9.49 -1.11
N ASP A 89 18.69 -10.24 -0.16
CA ASP A 89 17.24 -10.43 -0.06
C ASP A 89 16.56 -9.11 0.31
N GLN A 90 15.51 -8.75 -0.43
CA GLN A 90 14.75 -7.52 -0.22
C GLN A 90 13.58 -7.77 0.74
N ARG A 91 13.42 -6.89 1.72
CA ARG A 91 12.24 -6.75 2.59
C ARG A 91 11.92 -5.27 2.71
N GLY A 92 10.67 -4.96 3.02
CA GLY A 92 10.21 -3.56 3.04
C GLY A 92 9.17 -3.28 4.11
N PRO A 93 8.33 -2.25 3.91
CA PRO A 93 7.40 -1.79 4.94
C PRO A 93 6.22 -2.74 5.19
N CYS A 94 5.93 -3.66 4.25
CA CYS A 94 4.78 -4.56 4.34
C CYS A 94 5.11 -5.87 5.08
N PRO A 95 4.62 -6.10 6.32
CA PRO A 95 4.87 -7.33 7.07
C PRO A 95 4.28 -8.58 6.38
N GLY A 96 3.17 -8.43 5.66
CA GLY A 96 2.54 -9.54 4.91
C GLY A 96 3.46 -10.04 3.80
N LEU A 97 3.87 -9.17 2.88
CA LEU A 97 4.78 -9.54 1.78
C LEU A 97 6.12 -10.06 2.29
N ASN A 98 6.64 -9.45 3.35
CA ASN A 98 7.87 -9.89 3.99
C ASN A 98 7.76 -11.34 4.50
N THR A 99 6.63 -11.68 5.13
CA THR A 99 6.36 -13.03 5.62
C THR A 99 6.23 -14.03 4.47
N LEU A 100 5.49 -13.67 3.40
CA LEU A 100 5.34 -14.53 2.21
C LEU A 100 6.67 -14.83 1.54
N ALA A 101 7.56 -13.84 1.40
CA ALA A 101 8.91 -14.04 0.87
C ALA A 101 9.76 -14.89 1.83
N SER A 102 9.67 -14.67 3.14
CA SER A 102 10.40 -15.48 4.13
C SER A 102 9.91 -16.91 4.24
N HIS A 103 8.71 -17.22 3.76
CA HIS A 103 8.15 -18.58 3.67
C HIS A 103 8.20 -19.19 2.26
N GLY A 104 8.60 -18.43 1.24
CA GLY A 104 8.75 -18.93 -0.13
C GLY A 104 7.45 -18.99 -0.94
N TYR A 105 6.38 -18.36 -0.48
CA TYR A 105 5.21 -18.07 -1.31
C TYR A 105 5.55 -17.06 -2.41
N LEU A 106 6.45 -16.12 -2.08
CA LEU A 106 7.13 -15.25 -3.04
C LEU A 106 8.58 -15.72 -3.24
N PRO A 107 9.24 -15.32 -4.34
CA PRO A 107 10.69 -15.39 -4.44
C PRO A 107 11.33 -14.83 -3.15
N ARG A 108 12.16 -15.66 -2.50
CA ARG A 108 12.69 -15.36 -1.17
C ARG A 108 13.57 -14.12 -1.13
N ASP A 109 14.09 -13.75 -2.29
CA ASP A 109 14.92 -12.58 -2.49
C ASP A 109 14.11 -11.27 -2.59
N GLY A 110 12.78 -11.34 -2.52
CA GLY A 110 11.90 -10.20 -2.41
C GLY A 110 11.64 -9.44 -3.71
N VAL A 111 11.94 -10.05 -4.87
CA VAL A 111 11.62 -9.47 -6.18
C VAL A 111 10.67 -10.39 -6.92
N ALA A 112 9.49 -9.87 -7.26
CA ALA A 112 8.38 -10.66 -7.76
C ALA A 112 7.63 -9.97 -8.91
N THR A 113 6.97 -10.77 -9.74
CA THR A 113 6.00 -10.25 -10.73
C THR A 113 4.66 -9.93 -10.06
N PRO A 114 3.80 -9.09 -10.67
CA PRO A 114 2.43 -8.88 -10.23
C PRO A 114 1.64 -10.20 -10.05
N THR A 115 1.79 -11.13 -10.99
CA THR A 115 1.16 -12.45 -10.90
C THR A 115 1.61 -13.23 -9.65
N GLN A 116 2.90 -13.22 -9.34
CA GLN A 116 3.42 -13.88 -8.14
C GLN A 116 2.90 -13.21 -6.87
N LEU A 117 2.82 -11.88 -6.83
CA LEU A 117 2.26 -11.12 -5.70
C LEU A 117 0.79 -11.48 -5.46
N ILE A 118 -0.05 -11.39 -6.49
CA ILE A 118 -1.48 -11.67 -6.36
C ILE A 118 -1.73 -13.12 -5.94
N ASN A 119 -1.01 -14.08 -6.52
CA ASN A 119 -1.12 -15.49 -6.11
C ASN A 119 -0.66 -15.70 -4.67
N ALA A 120 0.50 -15.17 -4.27
CA ALA A 120 1.07 -15.40 -2.95
C ALA A 120 0.21 -14.83 -1.82
N ILE A 121 -0.31 -13.60 -1.96
CA ILE A 121 -1.11 -12.95 -0.92
C ILE A 121 -2.46 -13.64 -0.77
N GLN A 122 -3.07 -14.07 -1.88
CA GLN A 122 -4.26 -14.92 -1.83
C GLN A 122 -3.95 -16.27 -1.18
N GLU A 123 -2.89 -16.96 -1.60
CA GLU A 123 -2.60 -18.31 -1.12
C GLU A 123 -2.19 -18.36 0.36
N GLY A 124 -1.29 -17.47 0.78
CA GLY A 124 -0.75 -17.47 2.15
C GLY A 124 -1.64 -16.80 3.18
N PHE A 125 -2.44 -15.79 2.79
CA PHE A 125 -3.28 -15.04 3.74
C PHE A 125 -4.77 -15.09 3.46
N ASN A 126 -5.19 -15.63 2.32
CA ASN A 126 -6.58 -15.53 1.85
C ASN A 126 -7.00 -14.06 1.69
N PHE A 127 -6.11 -13.22 1.15
CA PHE A 127 -6.45 -11.83 0.86
C PHE A 127 -7.46 -11.77 -0.29
N ASP A 128 -8.45 -10.88 -0.19
CA ASP A 128 -9.45 -10.69 -1.23
C ASP A 128 -8.81 -10.41 -2.61
N HIS A 129 -9.36 -11.02 -3.66
CA HIS A 129 -8.81 -10.97 -5.01
C HIS A 129 -8.79 -9.55 -5.57
N THR A 130 -9.90 -8.82 -5.44
CA THR A 130 -10.00 -7.42 -5.92
C THR A 130 -9.00 -6.54 -5.20
N ALA A 131 -8.88 -6.67 -3.88
CA ALA A 131 -7.89 -5.95 -3.08
C ALA A 131 -6.44 -6.34 -3.47
N ALA A 132 -6.18 -7.63 -3.72
CA ALA A 132 -4.85 -8.12 -4.12
C ALA A 132 -4.42 -7.52 -5.47
N VAL A 133 -5.31 -7.54 -6.46
CA VAL A 133 -5.08 -6.96 -7.78
C VAL A 133 -4.85 -5.44 -7.67
N SER A 134 -5.74 -4.75 -6.94
CA SER A 134 -5.66 -3.31 -6.77
C SER A 134 -4.35 -2.85 -6.11
N ALA A 135 -3.99 -3.44 -4.96
CA ALA A 135 -2.77 -3.08 -4.23
C ALA A 135 -1.52 -3.45 -5.03
N THR A 136 -1.51 -4.60 -5.71
CA THR A 136 -0.36 -5.04 -6.51
C THR A 136 -0.09 -4.09 -7.66
N TYR A 137 -1.11 -3.72 -8.45
CA TYR A 137 -0.89 -2.83 -9.59
C TYR A 137 -0.67 -1.38 -9.17
N LEU A 138 -1.29 -0.91 -8.08
CA LEU A 138 -0.95 0.40 -7.51
C LEU A 138 0.55 0.46 -7.16
N GLY A 139 1.06 -0.55 -6.45
CA GLY A 139 2.48 -0.64 -6.12
C GLY A 139 3.37 -0.80 -7.36
N HIS A 140 2.97 -1.65 -8.32
CA HIS A 140 3.77 -1.96 -9.50
C HIS A 140 3.85 -0.78 -10.48
N ILE A 141 2.75 -0.07 -10.72
CA ILE A 141 2.73 1.08 -11.65
C ILE A 141 3.58 2.24 -11.11
N LEU A 142 3.56 2.48 -9.79
CA LEU A 142 4.31 3.59 -9.19
C LEU A 142 5.77 3.22 -8.86
N ASN A 143 6.06 1.96 -8.56
CA ASN A 143 7.35 1.56 -7.97
C ASN A 143 8.06 0.40 -8.67
N GLY A 144 7.42 -0.28 -9.62
CA GLY A 144 7.96 -1.43 -10.33
C GLY A 144 8.73 -1.06 -11.59
N ASN A 145 9.43 -2.06 -12.15
CA ASN A 145 9.95 -1.98 -13.50
C ASN A 145 8.91 -2.54 -14.48
N LEU A 146 8.22 -1.63 -15.15
CA LEU A 146 7.16 -1.96 -16.11
C LEU A 146 7.69 -2.56 -17.42
N VAL A 147 8.99 -2.55 -17.69
CA VAL A 147 9.56 -3.22 -18.88
C VAL A 147 9.80 -4.69 -18.61
N THR A 148 10.26 -5.03 -17.40
CA THR A 148 10.63 -6.40 -17.02
C THR A 148 9.55 -7.12 -16.22
N ASP A 149 8.45 -6.45 -15.89
CA ASP A 149 7.35 -6.98 -15.07
C ASP A 149 7.80 -7.40 -13.65
N LEU A 150 8.70 -6.63 -13.03
CA LEU A 150 9.25 -6.95 -11.70
C LEU A 150 9.09 -5.79 -10.71
N LEU A 151 8.72 -6.13 -9.47
CA LEU A 151 8.64 -5.23 -8.33
C LEU A 151 9.48 -5.78 -7.17
N SER A 152 10.28 -4.91 -6.55
CA SER A 152 10.91 -5.18 -5.25
C SER A 152 9.91 -4.90 -4.14
N ILE A 153 9.73 -5.85 -3.22
CA ILE A 153 8.91 -5.64 -2.01
C ILE A 153 9.63 -4.77 -0.96
N GLY A 154 10.88 -4.41 -1.22
CA GLY A 154 11.71 -3.53 -0.40
C GLY A 154 12.24 -2.34 -1.20
N GLY A 155 13.53 -2.05 -1.07
CA GLY A 155 14.18 -0.93 -1.75
C GLY A 155 14.56 -1.19 -3.21
N LYS A 156 15.16 -0.16 -3.82
CA LYS A 156 15.65 -0.20 -5.21
C LYS A 156 16.74 -1.26 -5.33
N THR A 157 16.68 -2.07 -6.38
CA THR A 157 17.61 -3.18 -6.59
C THR A 157 17.85 -3.43 -8.08
N PRO A 158 19.07 -3.79 -8.52
CA PRO A 158 19.33 -4.15 -9.91
C PRO A 158 18.60 -5.43 -10.35
N LYS A 159 18.04 -6.20 -9.42
CA LYS A 159 17.27 -7.42 -9.69
C LYS A 159 15.96 -7.15 -10.42
N THR A 160 15.45 -5.92 -10.42
CA THR A 160 14.30 -5.52 -11.25
C THR A 160 14.72 -5.11 -12.67
N GLY A 161 16.00 -5.24 -13.04
CA GLY A 161 16.50 -4.91 -14.37
C GLY A 161 16.95 -3.46 -14.55
N PRO A 162 17.28 -3.05 -15.79
CA PRO A 162 17.73 -1.69 -16.08
C PRO A 162 16.69 -0.65 -15.67
N PRO A 163 17.09 0.46 -15.03
CA PRO A 163 16.14 1.48 -14.60
C PRO A 163 15.39 2.10 -15.79
N PRO A 164 14.11 2.46 -15.63
CA PRO A 164 13.38 3.18 -16.66
C PRO A 164 13.99 4.60 -16.86
N PRO A 165 13.68 5.27 -17.98
CA PRO A 165 14.06 6.67 -18.16
C PRO A 165 13.50 7.54 -17.03
N ALA A 166 14.31 8.48 -16.54
CA ALA A 166 13.88 9.46 -15.55
C ALA A 166 12.66 10.26 -16.07
N PRO A 167 11.73 10.67 -15.18
CA PRO A 167 11.83 10.62 -13.72
C PRO A 167 11.38 9.31 -13.07
N ALA A 168 10.92 8.31 -13.83
CA ALA A 168 10.62 7.00 -13.27
C ALA A 168 11.85 6.35 -12.62
N HIS A 169 11.63 5.65 -11.50
CA HIS A 169 12.72 5.15 -10.67
C HIS A 169 12.73 3.63 -10.49
N ALA A 170 11.60 2.93 -10.64
CA ALA A 170 11.47 1.49 -10.31
C ALA A 170 12.09 1.17 -8.94
N GLY A 171 11.73 1.97 -7.93
CA GLY A 171 12.42 2.03 -6.63
C GLY A 171 11.99 0.99 -5.60
N GLY A 172 11.00 0.16 -5.91
CA GLY A 172 10.42 -0.78 -4.95
C GLY A 172 9.53 -0.11 -3.91
N LEU A 173 8.96 -0.92 -3.01
CA LEU A 173 7.98 -0.45 -2.02
C LEU A 173 8.55 0.42 -0.89
N ASN A 174 9.88 0.63 -0.79
CA ASN A 174 10.45 1.61 0.14
C ASN A 174 10.39 3.05 -0.39
N VAL A 175 9.90 3.28 -1.62
CA VAL A 175 9.74 4.64 -2.15
C VAL A 175 8.65 5.36 -1.37
N HIS A 176 9.05 6.43 -0.68
CA HIS A 176 8.16 7.24 0.11
C HIS A 176 7.21 8.09 -0.77
N GLY A 177 5.95 8.21 -0.34
CA GLY A 177 4.97 9.11 -0.95
C GLY A 177 4.24 8.56 -2.18
N THR A 178 4.57 7.35 -2.66
CA THR A 178 3.85 6.67 -3.74
C THR A 178 2.82 5.66 -3.21
N PHE A 179 3.29 4.73 -2.38
CA PHE A 179 2.50 3.74 -1.66
C PHE A 179 2.85 3.78 -0.17
N GLU A 180 4.15 3.65 0.15
CA GLU A 180 4.67 3.87 1.49
C GLU A 180 4.41 5.33 1.91
N GLY A 181 4.12 5.53 3.19
CA GLY A 181 4.00 6.88 3.73
C GLY A 181 3.88 6.89 5.25
N ASP A 182 3.75 8.10 5.76
CA ASP A 182 3.87 8.41 7.19
C ASP A 182 2.80 7.77 8.07
N ALA A 183 3.01 7.86 9.38
CA ALA A 183 2.16 7.29 10.41
C ALA A 183 2.01 5.77 10.27
N GLY A 184 3.11 5.07 9.95
CA GLY A 184 3.19 3.62 10.01
C GLY A 184 2.93 3.08 11.42
N LEU A 185 2.36 1.88 11.53
CA LEU A 185 2.09 1.25 12.84
C LEU A 185 3.37 0.79 13.54
N THR A 186 4.31 0.22 12.78
CA THR A 186 5.56 -0.38 13.29
C THR A 186 6.80 0.06 12.50
N ARG A 187 6.64 1.02 11.58
CA ARG A 187 7.68 1.64 10.75
C ARG A 187 7.68 3.14 11.04
N ALA A 188 8.85 3.76 11.07
CA ALA A 188 8.96 5.20 11.27
C ALA A 188 8.62 5.95 9.98
N ASP A 189 8.36 7.24 10.10
CA ASP A 189 8.18 8.13 8.93
C ASP A 189 9.54 8.29 8.20
N ASP A 190 9.51 8.42 6.87
CA ASP A 190 10.72 8.55 6.03
C ASP A 190 11.59 9.75 6.43
N PHE A 191 10.96 10.81 6.94
CA PHE A 191 11.66 11.98 7.49
C PHE A 191 12.74 11.62 8.53
N PHE A 192 12.56 10.53 9.27
CA PHE A 192 13.51 10.07 10.29
C PHE A 192 14.59 9.10 9.73
N GLY A 193 14.57 8.81 8.43
CA GLY A 193 15.64 8.13 7.68
C GLY A 193 15.42 6.64 7.39
N ASP A 194 14.51 5.96 8.08
CA ASP A 194 14.19 4.54 7.83
C ASP A 194 12.67 4.29 7.91
N ASN A 195 12.04 4.22 6.74
CA ASN A 195 10.61 4.03 6.57
C ASN A 195 10.16 2.56 6.46
N HIS A 196 11.07 1.59 6.55
CA HIS A 196 10.77 0.20 6.16
C HIS A 196 11.15 -0.83 7.21
N SER A 197 12.21 -0.59 7.98
CA SER A 197 12.63 -1.51 9.04
C SER A 197 11.60 -1.58 10.16
N PHE A 198 11.52 -2.75 10.79
CA PHE A 198 10.77 -2.89 12.03
C PHE A 198 11.35 -1.96 13.11
N ASN A 199 10.49 -1.17 13.75
CA ASN A 199 10.85 -0.26 14.83
C ASN A 199 10.31 -0.78 16.16
N GLN A 200 11.20 -1.19 17.06
CA GLN A 200 10.82 -1.76 18.37
C GLN A 200 10.01 -0.78 19.22
N THR A 201 10.38 0.49 19.26
CA THR A 201 9.66 1.52 20.04
C THR A 201 8.21 1.68 19.57
N LEU A 202 7.97 1.67 18.26
CA LEU A 202 6.61 1.73 17.71
C LEU A 202 5.82 0.43 17.96
N PHE A 203 6.50 -0.72 17.93
CA PHE A 203 5.87 -2.00 18.30
C PHE A 203 5.52 -2.05 19.80
N ASP A 204 6.37 -1.54 20.68
CA ASP A 204 6.07 -1.43 22.11
C ASP A 204 4.87 -0.52 22.36
N LYS A 205 4.70 0.55 21.56
CA LYS A 205 3.50 1.37 21.56
C LYS A 205 2.26 0.59 21.10
N LEU A 206 2.38 -0.26 20.09
CA LEU A 206 1.30 -1.16 19.68
C LEU A 206 0.91 -2.10 20.84
N VAL A 207 1.89 -2.68 21.54
CA VAL A 207 1.66 -3.53 22.73
C VAL A 207 0.97 -2.76 23.86
N ASP A 208 1.42 -1.54 24.16
CA ASP A 208 0.79 -0.66 25.17
C ASP A 208 -0.69 -0.40 24.84
N PHE A 209 -0.98 -0.04 23.58
CA PHE A 209 -2.35 0.21 23.14
C PHE A 209 -3.19 -1.08 23.17
N SER A 210 -2.63 -2.23 22.82
CA SER A 210 -3.28 -3.52 22.96
C SER A 210 -3.62 -3.85 24.43
N ASN A 211 -2.74 -3.54 25.38
CA ASN A 211 -3.01 -3.72 26.80
C ASN A 211 -4.12 -2.78 27.29
N ARG A 212 -4.07 -1.51 26.91
CA ARG A 212 -5.00 -0.47 27.38
C ARG A 212 -6.40 -0.58 26.80
N TYR A 213 -6.51 -0.91 25.51
CA TYR A 213 -7.77 -0.83 24.75
C TYR A 213 -8.27 -2.19 24.25
N GLY A 214 -7.42 -3.22 24.25
CA GLY A 214 -7.71 -4.52 23.66
C GLY A 214 -7.67 -5.70 24.62
N GLY A 215 -7.42 -5.47 25.92
CA GLY A 215 -7.27 -6.53 26.91
C GLY A 215 -6.06 -7.43 26.64
N GLY A 216 -4.97 -6.86 26.09
CA GLY A 216 -3.75 -7.58 25.73
C GLY A 216 -3.70 -8.09 24.29
N PHE A 217 -4.75 -7.87 23.50
CA PHE A 217 -4.80 -8.26 22.09
C PHE A 217 -4.91 -7.03 21.18
N TYR A 218 -4.48 -7.16 19.93
CA TYR A 218 -4.77 -6.17 18.89
C TYR A 218 -6.12 -6.49 18.25
N ASN A 219 -7.04 -5.52 18.26
CA ASN A 219 -8.39 -5.63 17.74
C ASN A 219 -8.83 -4.29 17.13
N LEU A 220 -10.08 -4.18 16.67
CA LEU A 220 -10.58 -2.99 15.97
C LEU A 220 -10.55 -1.72 16.84
N THR A 221 -10.82 -1.84 18.15
CA THR A 221 -10.71 -0.72 19.08
C THR A 221 -9.28 -0.22 19.18
N VAL A 222 -8.32 -1.14 19.32
CA VAL A 222 -6.89 -0.80 19.35
C VAL A 222 -6.45 -0.17 18.04
N ALA A 223 -6.92 -0.66 16.90
CA ALA A 223 -6.62 -0.11 15.59
C ALA A 223 -7.03 1.36 15.47
N GLY A 224 -8.24 1.72 15.94
CA GLY A 224 -8.74 3.10 15.97
C GLY A 224 -7.87 4.03 16.83
N GLU A 225 -7.64 3.63 18.09
CA GLU A 225 -6.84 4.42 19.04
C GLU A 225 -5.38 4.59 18.58
N LEU A 226 -4.76 3.51 18.09
CA LEU A 226 -3.37 3.53 17.65
C LEU A 226 -3.21 4.33 16.36
N ARG A 227 -4.10 4.19 15.37
CA ARG A 227 -4.09 5.00 14.13
C ARG A 227 -4.15 6.49 14.46
N TYR A 228 -5.09 6.88 15.33
CA TYR A 228 -5.21 8.25 15.79
C TYR A 228 -3.92 8.75 16.45
N SER A 229 -3.38 7.97 17.38
CA SER A 229 -2.16 8.33 18.07
C SER A 229 -0.95 8.45 17.13
N ARG A 230 -0.83 7.58 16.13
CA ARG A 230 0.25 7.64 15.14
C ARG A 230 0.17 8.90 14.26
N ILE A 231 -1.04 9.32 13.88
CA ILE A 231 -1.24 10.61 13.18
C ILE A 231 -0.77 11.77 14.06
N GLN A 232 -1.16 11.79 15.33
CA GLN A 232 -0.78 12.86 16.26
C GLN A 232 0.73 12.95 16.48
N ASP A 233 1.40 11.81 16.66
CA ASP A 233 2.85 11.77 16.79
C ASP A 233 3.53 12.39 15.56
N SER A 234 3.11 12.01 14.35
CA SER A 234 3.69 12.51 13.11
C SER A 234 3.42 14.01 12.94
N ILE A 235 2.23 14.50 13.29
CA ILE A 235 1.96 15.95 13.33
C ILE A 235 2.94 16.67 14.26
N ALA A 236 3.20 16.09 15.43
CA ALA A 236 4.02 16.71 16.46
C ALA A 236 5.53 16.65 16.20
N THR A 237 5.99 15.76 15.32
CA THR A 237 7.43 15.45 15.20
C THR A 237 7.98 15.47 13.77
N ASN A 238 7.14 15.29 12.75
CA ASN A 238 7.55 15.24 11.35
C ASN A 238 7.11 16.53 10.62
N PRO A 239 8.02 17.49 10.35
CA PRO A 239 7.68 18.72 9.64
C PRO A 239 7.28 18.52 8.17
N GLN A 240 7.48 17.32 7.63
CA GLN A 240 7.12 16.92 6.27
C GLN A 240 5.94 15.93 6.23
N PHE A 241 5.24 15.77 7.36
CA PHE A 241 4.15 14.80 7.50
C PHE A 241 3.11 14.94 6.38
N SER A 242 2.85 13.86 5.66
CA SER A 242 1.86 13.77 4.60
C SER A 242 0.89 12.61 4.85
N PHE A 243 -0.40 12.94 4.91
CA PHE A 243 -1.47 11.99 5.21
C PHE A 243 -2.70 12.24 4.31
N LYS A 244 -2.48 12.04 3.02
CA LYS A 244 -3.45 12.33 1.95
C LYS A 244 -3.37 11.32 0.81
N ASN A 245 -4.34 11.37 -0.10
CA ASN A 245 -4.45 10.54 -1.30
C ASN A 245 -4.27 9.04 -0.99
N VAL A 246 -3.40 8.35 -1.74
CA VAL A 246 -3.08 6.92 -1.53
C VAL A 246 -2.78 6.61 -0.06
N ARG A 247 -1.98 7.46 0.60
CA ARG A 247 -1.54 7.18 1.97
C ARG A 247 -2.71 7.26 2.95
N PHE A 248 -3.62 8.21 2.79
CA PHE A 248 -4.79 8.33 3.66
C PHE A 248 -5.61 7.05 3.65
N LEU A 249 -5.94 6.50 2.47
CA LEU A 249 -6.75 5.29 2.36
C LEU A 249 -6.01 4.05 2.86
N THR A 250 -4.75 3.86 2.43
CA THR A 250 -3.95 2.69 2.81
C THR A 250 -3.64 2.67 4.30
N ALA A 251 -3.32 3.81 4.92
CA ALA A 251 -3.02 3.91 6.34
C ALA A 251 -4.17 3.46 7.24
N TYR A 252 -5.43 3.69 6.86
CA TYR A 252 -6.58 3.15 7.57
C TYR A 252 -6.81 1.67 7.24
N GLY A 253 -6.79 1.28 5.96
CA GLY A 253 -6.99 -0.12 5.56
C GLY A 253 -5.98 -1.09 6.18
N GLU A 254 -4.71 -0.68 6.25
CA GLU A 254 -3.62 -1.46 6.84
C GLU A 254 -3.80 -1.76 8.33
N THR A 255 -4.58 -0.95 9.04
CA THR A 255 -4.80 -1.15 10.48
C THR A 255 -5.69 -2.36 10.78
N VAL A 256 -6.50 -2.81 9.81
CA VAL A 256 -7.38 -3.97 9.99
C VAL A 256 -6.80 -5.26 9.41
N PHE A 257 -5.74 -5.18 8.60
CA PHE A 257 -5.07 -6.37 8.07
C PHE A 257 -4.54 -7.32 9.16
N PRO A 258 -3.94 -6.87 10.29
CA PRO A 258 -3.52 -7.77 11.35
C PRO A 258 -4.69 -8.55 11.97
N ILE A 259 -5.87 -7.95 12.01
CA ILE A 259 -7.09 -8.56 12.55
C ILE A 259 -7.66 -9.59 11.57
N ASN A 260 -7.62 -9.25 10.28
CA ASN A 260 -8.27 -10.03 9.23
C ASN A 260 -7.41 -11.15 8.67
N LEU A 261 -6.08 -11.02 8.76
CA LEU A 261 -5.13 -11.88 8.04
C LEU A 261 -4.08 -12.53 8.95
N PHE A 262 -3.76 -11.95 10.11
CA PHE A 262 -2.72 -12.47 11.01
C PHE A 262 -3.29 -13.25 12.21
N VAL A 263 -4.61 -13.20 12.39
CA VAL A 263 -5.33 -14.10 13.29
C VAL A 263 -5.44 -15.47 12.63
N ASP A 264 -5.12 -16.54 13.35
CA ASP A 264 -5.24 -17.91 12.82
C ASP A 264 -6.70 -18.17 12.41
N GLY A 265 -6.91 -18.66 11.20
CA GLY A 265 -8.24 -18.79 10.59
C GLY A 265 -9.17 -19.78 11.29
N ARG A 266 -8.68 -20.56 12.26
CA ARG A 266 -9.52 -21.40 13.14
C ARG A 266 -10.13 -20.61 14.29
N GLN A 267 -9.63 -19.40 14.58
CA GLN A 267 -10.13 -18.52 15.63
C GLN A 267 -11.20 -17.58 15.07
N THR A 268 -12.30 -17.42 15.80
CA THR A 268 -13.45 -16.59 15.37
C THR A 268 -13.50 -15.22 16.03
N GLU A 269 -12.72 -15.00 17.10
CA GLU A 269 -12.81 -13.78 17.91
C GLU A 269 -12.20 -12.53 17.25
N ARG A 270 -11.42 -12.69 16.17
CA ARG A 270 -10.77 -11.60 15.43
C ARG A 270 -9.94 -10.68 16.34
N LYS A 271 -9.09 -11.29 17.18
CA LYS A 271 -8.15 -10.59 18.05
C LYS A 271 -6.77 -11.21 17.89
N LEU A 272 -5.78 -10.39 17.57
CA LEU A 272 -4.41 -10.84 17.33
C LEU A 272 -3.60 -10.80 18.64
N SER A 273 -3.00 -11.92 19.02
CA SER A 273 -2.10 -11.98 20.17
C SER A 273 -0.79 -11.23 19.90
N MET A 274 -0.14 -10.73 20.94
CA MET A 274 1.14 -10.02 20.78
C MET A 274 2.27 -10.92 20.28
N ASP A 275 2.23 -12.22 20.59
CA ASP A 275 3.19 -13.20 20.06
C ASP A 275 3.03 -13.35 18.55
N HIS A 276 1.80 -13.47 18.05
CA HIS A 276 1.56 -13.53 16.61
C HIS A 276 1.90 -12.19 15.95
N ALA A 277 1.54 -11.06 16.57
CA ALA A 277 1.92 -9.74 16.08
C ALA A 277 3.45 -9.61 15.93
N ALA A 278 4.23 -10.02 16.94
CA ALA A 278 5.69 -10.02 16.87
C ALA A 278 6.21 -10.93 15.75
N ALA A 279 5.63 -12.14 15.61
CA ALA A 279 6.01 -13.08 14.57
C ALA A 279 5.87 -12.46 13.16
N PHE A 280 4.79 -11.74 12.88
CA PHE A 280 4.59 -11.09 11.58
C PHE A 280 5.38 -9.79 11.40
N PHE A 281 5.30 -8.87 12.37
CA PHE A 281 5.86 -7.52 12.21
C PHE A 281 7.39 -7.46 12.35
N ARG A 282 7.95 -8.26 13.27
CA ARG A 282 9.39 -8.32 13.58
C ARG A 282 10.06 -9.48 12.88
N ASP A 283 9.51 -10.68 13.02
CA ASP A 283 10.21 -11.92 12.62
C ASP A 283 9.89 -12.34 11.18
N MET A 284 8.91 -11.69 10.54
CA MET A 284 8.44 -11.97 9.18
C MET A 284 8.12 -13.46 9.00
N ARG A 285 7.36 -14.00 9.95
CA ARG A 285 7.16 -15.44 10.13
C ARG A 285 5.71 -15.76 10.46
N PHE A 286 5.16 -16.77 9.80
CA PHE A 286 3.92 -17.40 10.24
C PHE A 286 4.14 -18.10 11.59
N PRO A 287 3.24 -17.92 12.57
CA PRO A 287 3.23 -18.73 13.78
C PRO A 287 3.26 -20.24 13.48
N PRO A 288 3.79 -21.09 14.37
CA PRO A 288 3.70 -22.55 14.21
C PRO A 288 2.24 -22.99 14.01
N ASP A 289 2.03 -23.93 13.09
CA ASP A 289 0.69 -24.46 12.76
C ASP A 289 -0.32 -23.37 12.29
N PHE A 290 0.16 -22.23 11.78
CA PHE A 290 -0.71 -21.14 11.36
C PHE A 290 -1.58 -21.53 10.17
N HIS A 291 -2.89 -21.35 10.33
CA HIS A 291 -3.88 -21.50 9.27
C HIS A 291 -4.33 -20.13 8.76
N ARG A 292 -4.36 -19.93 7.44
CA ARG A 292 -4.84 -18.67 6.84
C ARG A 292 -6.33 -18.43 7.15
N ALA A 293 -6.78 -17.19 6.99
CA ALA A 293 -8.16 -16.78 7.23
C ALA A 293 -9.20 -17.70 6.55
N ALA A 294 -10.36 -17.88 7.19
CA ALA A 294 -11.38 -18.84 6.76
C ALA A 294 -12.17 -18.42 5.50
N LYS A 295 -12.09 -17.14 5.11
CA LYS A 295 -12.71 -16.57 3.92
C LYS A 295 -11.79 -15.48 3.34
N PRO A 296 -11.94 -15.09 2.07
CA PRO A 296 -11.23 -13.96 1.50
C PRO A 296 -11.55 -12.70 2.31
N SER A 297 -10.51 -11.96 2.73
CA SER A 297 -10.70 -10.74 3.51
C SER A 297 -9.65 -9.67 3.16
N SER A 298 -9.97 -8.42 3.49
CA SER A 298 -9.08 -7.27 3.29
C SER A 298 -9.38 -6.18 4.32
N ALA A 299 -10.21 -5.20 3.97
CA ALA A 299 -10.49 -4.00 4.77
C ALA A 299 -11.76 -4.11 5.64
N GLU A 300 -12.23 -5.33 5.95
CA GLU A 300 -13.39 -5.53 6.82
C GLU A 300 -13.14 -4.89 8.21
N GLY A 301 -14.04 -4.00 8.63
CA GLY A 301 -13.93 -3.24 9.89
C GLY A 301 -13.25 -1.86 9.76
N VAL A 302 -12.78 -1.46 8.57
CA VAL A 302 -12.10 -0.16 8.41
C VAL A 302 -12.99 1.04 8.78
N ALA A 303 -14.31 0.94 8.55
CA ALA A 303 -15.26 1.98 8.91
C ALA A 303 -15.32 2.24 10.43
N GLU A 304 -15.12 1.21 11.25
CA GLU A 304 -15.09 1.35 12.72
C GLU A 304 -13.81 2.07 13.16
N VAL A 305 -12.68 1.80 12.50
CA VAL A 305 -11.41 2.51 12.75
C VAL A 305 -11.54 3.99 12.39
N ILE A 306 -12.16 4.30 11.25
CA ILE A 306 -12.38 5.68 10.79
C ILE A 306 -13.34 6.43 11.74
N THR A 307 -14.42 5.78 12.16
CA THR A 307 -15.45 6.43 13.01
C THR A 307 -15.02 6.59 14.47
N ALA A 308 -14.02 5.83 14.94
CA ALA A 308 -13.44 6.02 16.27
C ALA A 308 -12.87 7.43 16.46
N HIS A 309 -12.09 7.90 15.48
CA HIS A 309 -11.52 9.26 15.44
C HIS A 309 -11.52 9.79 14.00
N PRO A 310 -12.64 10.40 13.54
CA PRO A 310 -12.73 10.93 12.18
C PRO A 310 -11.63 11.96 11.90
N TRP A 311 -10.95 11.82 10.77
CA TRP A 311 -9.85 12.69 10.36
C TRP A 311 -10.00 13.10 8.90
N LEU A 312 -9.51 14.29 8.54
CA LEU A 312 -9.50 14.77 7.17
C LEU A 312 -8.10 14.64 6.57
N PRO A 313 -7.98 14.30 5.28
CA PRO A 313 -6.69 14.18 4.63
C PRO A 313 -5.96 15.53 4.55
N GLY A 314 -4.63 15.50 4.62
CA GLY A 314 -3.81 16.70 4.72
C GLY A 314 -2.35 16.39 5.04
N GLY A 315 -1.67 17.34 5.66
CA GLY A 315 -0.28 17.18 6.09
C GLY A 315 0.24 18.40 6.83
N ASN A 316 1.42 18.30 7.44
CA ASN A 316 2.11 19.46 7.97
C ASN A 316 2.60 20.37 6.83
N ALA A 317 2.44 21.68 7.01
CA ALA A 317 2.80 22.68 6.02
C ALA A 317 4.06 23.47 6.38
N ASP A 318 4.67 24.08 5.36
CA ASP A 318 5.81 25.01 5.47
C ASP A 318 7.05 24.45 6.18
N GLY A 319 7.19 23.12 6.21
CA GLY A 319 8.30 22.46 6.89
C GLY A 319 8.27 22.65 8.42
N GLN A 320 7.08 22.84 9.00
CA GLN A 320 6.89 23.03 10.43
C GLN A 320 6.10 21.88 11.06
N ILE A 321 6.43 21.53 12.31
CA ILE A 321 5.63 20.61 13.13
C ILE A 321 4.41 21.32 13.72
N ASN A 322 3.39 20.56 14.11
CA ASN A 322 2.15 21.05 14.74
C ASN A 322 1.37 22.05 13.86
N ASN A 323 1.49 21.95 12.54
CA ASN A 323 0.84 22.84 11.58
C ASN A 323 0.11 22.04 10.49
N TYR A 324 -0.78 21.13 10.92
CA TYR A 324 -1.52 20.27 10.00
C TYR A 324 -2.56 21.08 9.23
N VAL A 325 -2.44 21.07 7.91
CA VAL A 325 -3.35 21.73 6.96
C VAL A 325 -4.12 20.67 6.19
N VAL A 326 -5.45 20.80 6.19
CA VAL A 326 -6.36 19.94 5.42
C VAL A 326 -6.15 20.20 3.93
N ASP A 327 -6.09 19.13 3.15
CA ASP A 327 -6.02 19.20 1.69
C ASP A 327 -7.40 18.84 1.10
N PRO A 328 -8.23 19.83 0.71
CA PRO A 328 -9.56 19.58 0.18
C PRO A 328 -9.55 18.93 -1.20
N THR A 329 -8.38 18.81 -1.85
CA THR A 329 -8.23 18.15 -3.15
C THR A 329 -7.81 16.68 -3.02
N SER A 330 -7.52 16.24 -1.80
CA SER A 330 -7.13 14.85 -1.55
C SER A 330 -8.26 13.88 -1.84
N ALA A 331 -7.92 12.72 -2.39
CA ALA A 331 -8.83 11.58 -2.35
C ALA A 331 -9.08 11.12 -0.90
N ASP A 332 -10.28 10.58 -0.67
CA ASP A 332 -10.71 9.98 0.60
C ASP A 332 -11.62 8.76 0.37
N PHE A 333 -12.22 8.23 1.44
CA PHE A 333 -13.10 7.06 1.37
C PHE A 333 -14.48 7.31 0.74
N THR A 334 -14.85 8.57 0.52
CA THR A 334 -16.15 8.96 -0.05
C THR A 334 -16.09 9.18 -1.57
N ASP A 335 -14.91 9.49 -2.11
CA ASP A 335 -14.67 9.64 -3.55
C ASP A 335 -13.50 8.76 -4.04
N PRO A 336 -13.74 7.45 -4.29
CA PRO A 336 -12.72 6.56 -4.82
C PRO A 336 -12.24 6.97 -6.24
N CYS A 337 -13.04 7.72 -7.00
CA CYS A 337 -12.68 8.14 -8.35
C CYS A 337 -11.62 9.25 -8.34
N SER A 338 -11.58 10.07 -7.28
CA SER A 338 -10.48 11.02 -7.08
C SER A 338 -9.14 10.34 -6.84
N LEU A 339 -9.11 9.17 -6.19
CA LEU A 339 -7.88 8.39 -6.05
C LEU A 339 -7.37 7.91 -7.42
N HIS A 340 -8.26 7.41 -8.27
CA HIS A 340 -7.92 7.00 -9.63
C HIS A 340 -7.26 8.15 -10.40
N ARG A 341 -7.87 9.35 -10.38
CA ARG A 341 -7.32 10.55 -11.01
C ARG A 341 -5.95 10.94 -10.45
N PHE A 342 -5.81 10.96 -9.13
CA PHE A 342 -4.55 11.32 -8.47
C PHE A 342 -3.41 10.41 -8.91
N VAL A 343 -3.63 9.09 -8.85
CA VAL A 343 -2.60 8.10 -9.22
C VAL A 343 -2.24 8.26 -10.69
N LEU A 344 -3.21 8.36 -11.60
CA LEU A 344 -2.90 8.56 -13.02
C LEU A 344 -2.10 9.83 -13.30
N GLY A 345 -2.37 10.93 -12.56
CA GLY A 345 -1.53 12.12 -12.60
C GLY A 345 -0.08 11.84 -12.19
N SER A 346 0.13 11.11 -11.08
CA SER A 346 1.47 10.68 -10.66
C SER A 346 2.15 9.76 -11.68
N VAL A 347 1.40 8.88 -12.34
CA VAL A 347 1.93 8.02 -13.41
C VAL A 347 2.39 8.86 -14.60
N GLN A 348 1.64 9.89 -15.00
CA GLN A 348 2.04 10.81 -16.07
C GLN A 348 3.27 11.64 -15.69
N GLU A 349 3.44 11.98 -14.42
CA GLU A 349 4.67 12.63 -13.94
C GLU A 349 5.87 11.69 -14.02
N LEU A 350 5.74 10.42 -13.61
CA LEU A 350 6.81 9.41 -13.69
C LEU A 350 7.16 9.03 -15.14
N TYR A 351 6.14 8.94 -16.00
CA TYR A 351 6.25 8.48 -17.38
C TYR A 351 5.60 9.51 -18.33
N PRO A 352 6.27 10.64 -18.61
CA PRO A 352 5.68 11.71 -19.43
C PRO A 352 5.58 11.34 -20.91
N ASN A 353 6.57 10.61 -21.45
CA ASN A 353 6.63 10.24 -22.87
C ASN A 353 7.07 8.77 -23.07
N PRO A 354 6.32 7.77 -22.55
CA PRO A 354 6.69 6.38 -22.69
C PRO A 354 6.57 5.91 -24.15
N THR A 355 7.47 5.05 -24.58
CA THR A 355 7.48 4.48 -25.94
C THR A 355 7.63 2.96 -25.91
N GLY A 356 7.41 2.31 -27.06
CA GLY A 356 7.62 0.87 -27.23
C GLY A 356 6.89 0.01 -26.19
N ILE A 357 7.60 -0.96 -25.63
CA ILE A 357 7.05 -1.89 -24.65
C ILE A 357 6.65 -1.21 -23.33
N LEU A 358 7.35 -0.15 -22.92
CA LEU A 358 7.01 0.60 -21.71
C LEU A 358 5.61 1.22 -21.84
N ARG A 359 5.31 1.89 -22.96
CA ARG A 359 3.96 2.44 -23.21
C ARG A 359 2.90 1.35 -23.22
N ARG A 360 3.18 0.22 -23.89
CA ARG A 360 2.27 -0.93 -23.94
C ARG A 360 1.94 -1.44 -22.54
N ASN A 361 2.98 -1.68 -21.74
CA ASN A 361 2.80 -2.22 -20.39
C ASN A 361 2.14 -1.21 -19.45
N LEU A 362 2.40 0.09 -19.59
CA LEU A 362 1.65 1.13 -18.88
C LEU A 362 0.14 1.04 -19.17
N ILE A 363 -0.26 0.96 -20.44
CA ILE A 363 -1.67 0.86 -20.83
C ILE A 363 -2.30 -0.41 -20.21
N LYS A 364 -1.62 -1.57 -20.30
CA LYS A 364 -2.11 -2.84 -19.75
C LYS A 364 -2.25 -2.79 -18.23
N ASN A 365 -1.20 -2.38 -17.52
CA ASN A 365 -1.21 -2.34 -16.05
C ASN A 365 -2.25 -1.34 -15.52
N ILE A 366 -2.38 -0.16 -16.13
CA ILE A 366 -3.43 0.81 -15.78
C ILE A 366 -4.82 0.20 -15.99
N ASN A 367 -5.05 -0.48 -17.11
CA ASN A 367 -6.33 -1.13 -17.37
C ASN A 367 -6.62 -2.24 -16.35
N TYR A 368 -5.65 -3.09 -16.02
CA TYR A 368 -5.81 -4.13 -14.99
C TYR A 368 -6.15 -3.56 -13.62
N TRP A 369 -5.52 -2.44 -13.24
CA TRP A 369 -5.84 -1.72 -12.01
C TRP A 369 -7.25 -1.12 -12.06
N TYR A 370 -7.60 -0.44 -13.16
CA TYR A 370 -8.90 0.18 -13.37
C TYR A 370 -10.06 -0.82 -13.32
N THR A 371 -9.96 -1.92 -14.07
CA THR A 371 -11.01 -2.94 -14.15
C THR A 371 -11.27 -3.60 -12.80
N ALA A 372 -10.24 -3.80 -11.98
CA ALA A 372 -10.41 -4.40 -10.66
C ALA A 372 -11.01 -3.41 -9.65
N ALA A 373 -10.47 -2.18 -9.57
CA ALA A 373 -10.73 -1.30 -8.43
C ALA A 373 -11.79 -0.22 -8.68
N PHE A 374 -11.93 0.27 -9.92
CA PHE A 374 -12.67 1.52 -10.19
C PHE A 374 -13.84 1.34 -11.14
N ALA A 375 -13.75 0.41 -12.10
CA ALA A 375 -14.88 0.07 -12.95
C ALA A 375 -16.10 -0.43 -12.14
N PRO A 376 -15.96 -1.31 -11.11
CA PRO A 376 -17.08 -1.72 -10.27
C PRO A 376 -17.66 -0.58 -9.42
N ALA A 377 -16.85 0.44 -9.13
CA ALA A 377 -17.27 1.64 -8.39
C ALA A 377 -17.92 2.70 -9.30
N GLY A 378 -18.05 2.45 -10.61
CA GLY A 378 -18.67 3.37 -11.56
C GLY A 378 -17.81 4.59 -11.92
N CYS A 379 -16.49 4.56 -11.64
CA CYS A 379 -15.60 5.64 -12.01
C CYS A 379 -15.37 5.66 -13.54
N PRO A 380 -15.18 6.85 -14.15
CA PRO A 380 -14.88 6.94 -15.58
C PRO A 380 -13.48 6.38 -15.89
N GLU A 381 -13.37 5.67 -17.01
CA GLU A 381 -12.07 5.22 -17.53
C GLU A 381 -11.29 6.43 -18.05
N ILE A 382 -10.01 6.51 -17.66
CA ILE A 382 -9.10 7.56 -18.10
C ILE A 382 -7.91 6.85 -18.74
N LEU A 383 -7.61 7.22 -19.99
CA LEU A 383 -6.61 6.55 -20.81
C LEU A 383 -5.43 7.51 -21.07
N PRO A 384 -4.53 7.73 -20.09
CA PRO A 384 -3.48 8.76 -20.18
C PRO A 384 -2.51 8.54 -21.33
N TYR A 385 -2.44 7.31 -21.84
CA TYR A 385 -1.57 6.92 -22.95
C TYR A 385 -2.36 6.41 -24.16
N GLY A 386 -3.69 6.53 -24.18
CA GLY A 386 -4.55 5.97 -25.22
C GLY A 386 -4.79 4.44 -25.08
N GLN A 387 -5.32 3.83 -26.15
CA GLN A 387 -5.59 2.39 -26.23
C GLN A 387 -4.43 1.64 -26.92
N LEU A 388 -4.41 0.31 -26.78
CA LEU A 388 -3.43 -0.56 -27.44
C LEU A 388 -3.72 -0.79 -28.92
#